data_AF-A0A2N9FL03-F1
#
_entry.id   AF-A0A2N9FL03-F1
#
_cell.length_a   1.000
_cell.length_b   1.000
_cell.length_c   1.000
_cell.angle_alpha   90.00
_cell.angle_beta   90.00
_cell.angle_gamma   90.00
#
_symmetry.space_group_name_H-M   'P 1'
#
loop_
_entity.id
_entity.type
_entity.pdbx_description
1 polymer ?
#
loop_
_entity_poly.entity_id
_entity_poly.type
_entity_poly.pdbx_seq_one_letter_code
_entity_poly.pdbx_strand_id
1 'polypeptide(L)'
;MASAAKKVLVPIANGTEPIEAVITIDVLRRSGADVSVASVENQHRVDAGHAVKIVADALISDCANTVFDGCTMEDSGDAGLIGNADQEALSSRPSRWLLL
;
A
#
# COMPACT_ATOMS: atom_id res chain seq x y z
N MET A 1 -19.12 8.99 20.35
CA MET A 1 -18.18 9.67 19.43
C MET A 1 -17.83 8.66 18.36
N ALA A 2 -18.35 8.80 17.13
CA ALA A 2 -17.88 7.96 16.03
C ALA A 2 -16.41 8.33 15.80
N SER A 3 -15.48 7.39 16.02
CA SER A 3 -14.10 7.58 15.62
C SER A 3 -14.08 7.77 14.11
N ALA A 4 -13.48 8.84 13.61
CA ALA A 4 -13.28 9.00 12.17
C ALA A 4 -12.55 7.75 11.65
N ALA A 5 -13.00 7.22 10.51
CA ALA A 5 -12.38 6.05 9.89
C ALA A 5 -10.91 6.36 9.62
N LYS A 6 -10.02 5.50 10.10
CA LYS A 6 -8.57 5.64 9.91
C LYS A 6 -8.24 5.43 8.45
N LYS A 7 -7.56 6.39 7.82
CA LYS A 7 -7.14 6.28 6.42
C LYS A 7 -5.85 5.48 6.33
N VAL A 8 -5.85 4.39 5.57
CA VAL A 8 -4.69 3.52 5.40
C VAL A 8 -4.34 3.39 3.93
N LEU A 9 -3.07 3.56 3.63
CA LEU A 9 -2.51 3.37 2.29
C LEU A 9 -1.91 1.97 2.19
N VAL A 10 -2.30 1.21 1.16
CA VAL A 10 -1.68 -0.07 0.81
C VAL A 10 -1.03 0.10 -0.58
N PRO A 11 0.29 0.30 -0.65
CA PRO A 11 0.99 0.28 -1.92
C PRO A 11 0.96 -1.13 -2.53
N ILE A 12 0.93 -1.22 -3.86
CA ILE A 12 1.13 -2.47 -4.60
C ILE A 12 2.05 -2.20 -5.80
N ALA A 13 2.94 -3.13 -6.11
CA ALA A 13 3.93 -3.04 -7.19
C ALA A 13 4.02 -4.36 -7.96
N ASN A 14 4.64 -4.34 -9.14
CA ASN A 14 4.81 -5.57 -9.91
C ASN A 14 5.64 -6.57 -9.11
N GLY A 15 5.14 -7.80 -8.94
CA GLY A 15 5.77 -8.81 -8.09
C GLY A 15 5.26 -8.83 -6.64
N THR A 16 4.35 -7.94 -6.23
CA THR A 16 3.67 -8.02 -4.93
C THR A 16 3.07 -9.42 -4.71
N GLU A 17 3.29 -10.00 -3.53
CA GLU A 17 2.69 -11.28 -3.16
C GLU A 17 1.17 -11.13 -3.00
N PRO A 18 0.37 -11.73 -3.90
CA PRO A 18 -1.04 -11.36 -4.03
C PRO A 18 -1.88 -11.77 -2.81
N ILE A 19 -1.49 -12.83 -2.12
CA ILE A 19 -2.19 -13.32 -0.94
C ILE A 19 -2.01 -12.35 0.23
N GLU A 20 -0.78 -11.87 0.47
CA GLU A 20 -0.49 -10.97 1.57
C GLU A 20 -1.15 -9.60 1.38
N ALA A 21 -1.07 -9.05 0.17
CA ALA A 21 -1.71 -7.78 -0.16
C ALA A 21 -3.23 -7.86 0.03
N VAL A 22 -3.89 -8.87 -0.56
CA VAL A 22 -5.36 -8.99 -0.50
C VAL A 22 -5.85 -9.27 0.92
N ILE A 23 -5.15 -10.11 1.69
CA ILE A 23 -5.53 -10.38 3.09
C ILE A 23 -5.41 -9.10 3.93
N THR A 24 -4.33 -8.35 3.76
CA THR A 24 -4.11 -7.11 4.51
C THR A 24 -5.19 -6.07 4.20
N ILE A 25 -5.52 -5.89 2.91
CA ILE A 25 -6.59 -5.01 2.46
C ILE A 25 -7.94 -5.45 3.06
N ASP A 26 -8.28 -6.74 2.99
CA ASP A 26 -9.53 -7.28 3.49
C ASP A 26 -9.66 -7.10 5.01
N VAL A 27 -8.62 -7.43 5.79
CA VAL A 27 -8.61 -7.27 7.25
C VAL A 27 -8.78 -5.80 7.65
N LEU A 28 -8.04 -4.89 7.02
CA LEU A 28 -8.13 -3.46 7.32
C LEU A 28 -9.52 -2.90 6.99
N ARG A 29 -10.08 -3.24 5.82
CA ARG A 29 -11.44 -2.82 5.44
C ARG A 29 -12.48 -3.37 6.42
N ARG A 30 -12.35 -4.63 6.85
CA ARG A 30 -13.24 -5.25 7.86
C ARG A 30 -13.09 -4.63 9.25
N SER A 31 -11.94 -4.07 9.57
CA SER A 31 -11.71 -3.32 10.82
C SER A 31 -12.36 -1.93 10.84
N GLY A 32 -12.93 -1.49 9.71
CA GLY A 32 -13.55 -0.17 9.55
C GLY A 32 -12.56 0.93 9.14
N ALA A 33 -11.37 0.57 8.67
CA ALA A 33 -10.43 1.51 8.09
C ALA A 33 -10.84 1.89 6.65
N ASP A 34 -10.54 3.13 6.27
CA ASP A 34 -10.67 3.63 4.90
C ASP A 34 -9.37 3.30 4.14
N VAL A 35 -9.40 2.20 3.37
CA VAL A 35 -8.20 1.64 2.74
C VAL A 35 -8.12 2.04 1.28
N SER A 36 -7.08 2.79 0.92
CA SER A 36 -6.72 3.14 -0.44
C SER A 36 -5.60 2.23 -0.94
N VAL A 37 -5.87 1.45 -1.98
CA VAL A 37 -4.84 0.65 -2.66
C VAL A 37 -4.19 1.52 -3.73
N ALA A 38 -2.88 1.73 -3.64
CA ALA A 38 -2.14 2.60 -4.57
C ALA A 38 -1.12 1.80 -5.38
N SER A 39 -1.17 1.91 -6.71
CA SER A 39 -0.12 1.32 -7.54
C SER A 39 1.13 2.20 -7.52
N VAL A 40 2.28 1.59 -7.26
CA VAL A 40 3.60 2.24 -7.40
C VAL A 40 3.98 2.38 -8.88
N GLU A 41 3.33 1.62 -9.76
CA GLU A 41 3.53 1.66 -11.19
C GLU A 41 2.85 2.89 -11.84
N ASN A 42 3.14 3.12 -13.12
CA ASN A 42 2.48 4.17 -13.91
C ASN A 42 1.05 3.80 -14.35
N GLN A 43 0.50 2.69 -13.86
CA GLN A 43 -0.80 2.15 -14.26
C GLN A 43 -1.52 1.52 -13.07
N HIS A 44 -2.84 1.62 -13.04
CA HIS A 44 -3.64 1.06 -11.93
C HIS A 44 -3.55 -0.47 -11.84
N ARG A 45 -3.24 -1.14 -12.94
CA ARG A 45 -3.15 -2.60 -12.98
C ARG A 45 -1.71 -3.04 -12.77
N VAL A 46 -1.52 -3.89 -11.78
CA VAL A 46 -0.24 -4.44 -11.38
C VAL A 46 -0.21 -5.94 -11.68
N ASP A 47 0.89 -6.42 -12.24
CA ASP A 47 1.16 -7.84 -12.40
C ASP A 47 1.83 -8.36 -11.12
N ALA A 48 1.00 -8.91 -10.24
CA ALA A 48 1.41 -9.50 -8.97
C ALA A 48 2.07 -10.88 -9.17
N GLY A 49 2.58 -11.45 -8.08
CA GLY A 49 3.12 -12.81 -8.06
C GLY A 49 2.14 -13.85 -8.64
N HIS A 50 2.69 -14.98 -9.10
CA HIS A 50 1.90 -16.12 -9.57
C HIS A 50 0.92 -15.81 -10.73
N ALA A 51 1.26 -14.84 -11.59
CA ALA A 51 0.44 -14.38 -12.73
C ALA A 51 -0.92 -13.76 -12.35
N VAL A 52 -1.10 -13.44 -11.06
CA VAL A 52 -2.26 -12.72 -10.53
C VAL A 52 -2.17 -11.25 -10.93
N LYS A 53 -3.32 -10.61 -11.13
CA LYS A 53 -3.39 -9.21 -11.52
C LYS A 53 -4.29 -8.48 -10.55
N ILE A 54 -3.74 -7.44 -9.94
CA ILE A 54 -4.44 -6.61 -8.96
C ILE A 54 -4.66 -5.24 -9.59
N VAL A 55 -5.85 -4.68 -9.39
CA VAL A 55 -6.18 -3.33 -9.84
C VAL A 55 -6.25 -2.44 -8.61
N ALA A 56 -5.36 -1.45 -8.55
CA ALA A 56 -5.32 -0.42 -7.53
C ALA A 56 -6.48 0.57 -7.67
N ASP A 57 -6.84 1.19 -6.56
CA ASP A 57 -7.84 2.25 -6.49
C ASP A 57 -7.29 3.59 -7.02
N ALA A 58 -5.98 3.83 -6.89
CA ALA A 58 -5.28 5.04 -7.33
C ALA A 58 -3.82 4.76 -7.73
N LEU A 59 -3.13 5.73 -8.32
CA LEU A 59 -1.68 5.71 -8.46
C LEU A 59 -1.01 6.33 -7.22
N ILE A 60 0.20 5.90 -6.89
CA ILE A 60 0.98 6.48 -5.79
C ILE A 60 1.22 7.98 -6.00
N SER A 61 1.35 8.40 -7.27
CA SER A 61 1.47 9.80 -7.68
C SER A 61 0.24 10.64 -7.30
N ASP A 62 -0.96 10.05 -7.33
CA ASP A 62 -2.21 10.71 -6.92
C ASP A 62 -2.32 10.80 -5.38
N CYS A 63 -1.67 9.86 -4.68
CA CYS A 63 -1.68 9.80 -3.22
C CYS A 63 -0.68 10.75 -2.54
N ALA A 64 0.24 11.38 -3.29
CA ALA A 64 1.30 12.24 -2.75
C ALA A 64 0.80 13.45 -1.92
N ASN A 65 -0.41 13.95 -2.20
CA ASN A 65 -1.03 15.06 -1.47
C ASN A 65 -2.05 14.62 -0.40
N THR A 66 -2.20 13.31 -0.18
CA THR A 66 -3.17 12.75 0.76
C THR A 66 -2.50 12.37 2.08
N VAL A 67 -3.12 12.72 3.20
CA VAL A 67 -2.65 12.34 4.53
C VAL A 67 -3.29 11.01 4.93
N PHE A 68 -2.45 10.03 5.24
CA PHE A 68 -2.85 8.72 5.76
C PHE A 68 -2.46 8.57 7.23
N ASP A 69 -3.29 7.88 8.01
CA ASP A 69 -3.04 7.54 9.42
C ASP A 69 -2.05 6.37 9.58
N GLY A 70 -1.81 5.62 8.51
CA GLY A 70 -0.84 4.54 8.44
C GLY A 70 -0.68 4.03 7.01
N CYS A 71 0.41 3.29 6.77
CA CYS A 71 0.53 2.47 5.59
C CYS A 71 1.01 1.07 5.98
N THR A 72 0.77 0.12 5.09
CA THR A 72 1.34 -1.23 5.18
C THR A 72 2.46 -1.36 4.16
N MET A 73 3.51 -2.06 4.51
CA MET A 73 4.48 -2.56 3.53
C MET A 73 4.35 -4.07 3.51
N GLU A 74 4.11 -4.64 2.33
CA GLU A 74 4.35 -6.06 2.11
C GLU A 74 5.88 -6.29 2.04
N ASP A 75 6.38 -7.28 2.79
CA ASP A 75 7.70 -7.84 2.56
C ASP A 75 7.62 -8.80 1.37
N SER A 76 7.40 -8.25 0.17
CA SER A 76 7.65 -9.01 -1.05
C SER A 76 9.14 -9.35 -1.00
N GLY A 77 9.52 -10.61 -0.74
CA GLY A 77 10.90 -11.06 -0.47
C GLY A 77 11.97 -10.72 -1.51
N ASP A 78 11.64 -9.94 -2.55
CA ASP A 78 12.54 -9.18 -3.40
C ASP A 78 12.61 -7.72 -2.91
N ALA A 79 13.59 -7.43 -2.05
CA ALA A 79 13.85 -6.15 -1.38
C ALA A 79 14.18 -4.93 -2.29
N GLY A 80 13.68 -4.88 -3.53
CA GLY A 80 14.08 -3.90 -4.55
C GLY A 80 12.96 -3.19 -5.31
N LEU A 81 11.69 -3.36 -4.94
CA LEU A 81 10.56 -2.87 -5.75
C LEU A 81 10.05 -1.47 -5.39
N ILE A 82 10.44 -0.91 -4.25
CA ILE A 82 10.34 0.54 -4.00
C ILE A 82 11.69 1.17 -4.33
N GLY A 83 11.72 2.07 -5.32
CA GLY A 83 12.94 2.77 -5.70
C GLY A 83 13.47 3.61 -4.54
N ASN A 84 14.79 3.80 -4.46
CA ASN A 84 15.46 4.61 -3.42
C ASN A 84 14.86 6.03 -3.20
N ALA A 85 14.15 6.59 -4.19
CA ALA A 85 13.48 7.89 -4.07
C ALA A 85 12.22 7.84 -3.20
N ASP A 86 11.48 6.73 -3.22
CA ASP A 86 10.28 6.53 -2.40
C ASP A 86 10.67 6.21 -0.96
N GLN A 87 11.81 5.54 -0.77
CA GLN A 87 12.37 5.26 0.54
C GLN A 87 12.79 6.55 1.29
N GLU A 88 13.28 7.58 0.59
CA GLU A 88 13.59 8.89 1.19
C GLU A 88 12.32 9.68 1.57
N ALA A 89 11.27 9.62 0.74
CA ALA A 89 9.97 10.24 1.04
C ALA A 89 9.32 9.58 2.28
N LEU A 90 9.49 8.27 2.43
CA LEU A 90 8.94 7.45 3.53
C LEU A 90 9.83 7.47 4.79
N SER A 91 11.15 7.67 4.66
CA SER A 91 12.10 7.75 5.78
C SER A 91 11.95 9.02 6.62
N SER A 92 11.37 10.09 6.07
CA SER A 92 11.44 11.40 6.73
C SER A 92 10.45 11.66 7.87
N ARG A 93 9.39 10.85 8.11
CA ARG A 93 8.35 11.14 9.14
C ARG A 93 7.66 9.90 9.77
N PRO A 94 6.99 10.04 10.94
CA PRO A 94 7.32 9.39 12.21
C PRO A 94 6.82 7.94 12.41
N SER A 95 7.64 7.16 13.12
CA SER A 95 7.41 6.06 14.11
C SER A 95 6.25 5.04 14.04
N ARG A 96 5.39 4.99 13.02
CA ARG A 96 4.30 4.00 12.98
C ARG A 96 4.07 3.41 11.59
N TRP A 97 5.12 2.76 11.09
CA TRP A 97 5.05 1.86 9.95
C TRP A 97 4.75 0.46 10.48
N LEU A 98 3.64 -0.14 10.06
CA LEU A 98 3.32 -1.51 10.40
C LEU A 98 4.00 -2.39 9.34
N LEU A 99 5.19 -2.90 9.66
CA LEU A 99 5.75 -4.04 8.93
C LEU A 99 4.98 -5.29 9.40
N LEU A 100 4.25 -5.90 8.47
CA LEU A 100 3.66 -7.23 8.60
C LEU A 100 4.41 -8.17 7.67
#